data_AF-A0A832R766-F1
#
_entry.id   AF-A0A832R766-F1
#
_cell.length_a   1.000
_cell.length_b   1.000
_cell.length_c   1.000
_cell.angle_alpha   90.00
_cell.angle_beta   90.00
_cell.angle_gamma   90.00
#
_symmetry.space_group_name_H-M   'P 1'
#
loop_
_entity.id
_entity.type
_entity.pdbx_description
1 polymer ?
#
loop_
_entity_poly.entity_id
_entity_poly.type
_entity_poly.pdbx_seq_one_letter_code
_entity_poly.pdbx_strand_id
1 'polypeptide(L)'
;MRMIDIIGRDLQALYPQYAETIRSNQEESRQRWASLKNRTELALLQLEDPQLFALADEFTYLSRDLGLYVAGYFVKQDIDWNEADYVYLRAALESAGTKVVLHKWEPSDPIKQAIRAAGARLVVLDTLETSSALLEGSEQNLDALLAALQAP
;
A
#
# COMPACT_ATOMS: atom_id res chain seq x y z
N MET A 1 -12.55 8.86 1.24
CA MET A 1 -13.63 9.84 0.91
C MET A 1 -14.50 10.24 2.10
N ARG A 2 -15.16 9.31 2.79
CA ARG A 2 -16.08 9.63 3.91
C ARG A 2 -15.48 10.55 4.98
N MET A 3 -14.21 10.35 5.32
CA MET A 3 -13.52 11.16 6.35
C MET A 3 -13.37 12.62 5.95
N ILE A 4 -12.99 12.90 4.69
CA ILE A 4 -12.89 14.27 4.14
C ILE A 4 -14.24 14.98 4.28
N ASP A 5 -15.33 14.25 4.06
CA ASP A 5 -16.69 14.81 4.13
C ASP A 5 -17.17 15.10 5.54
N ILE A 6 -16.80 14.27 6.49
CA ILE A 6 -17.12 14.50 7.90
C ILE A 6 -16.33 15.70 8.41
N ILE A 7 -15.00 15.67 8.25
CA ILE A 7 -14.11 16.74 8.72
C ILE A 7 -14.48 18.08 8.07
N GLY A 8 -14.72 18.10 6.75
CA GLY A 8 -15.08 19.32 6.03
C GLY A 8 -16.39 19.93 6.54
N ARG A 9 -17.41 19.12 6.83
CA ARG A 9 -18.68 19.61 7.40
C ARG A 9 -18.52 20.10 8.83
N ASP A 10 -17.79 19.36 9.66
CA ASP A 10 -17.57 19.72 11.06
C ASP A 10 -16.79 21.03 11.16
N LEU A 11 -15.76 21.22 10.34
CA LEU A 11 -15.00 22.47 10.28
C LEU A 11 -15.84 23.65 9.79
N GLN A 12 -16.74 23.45 8.82
CA GLN A 12 -17.68 24.50 8.38
C GLN A 12 -18.62 24.94 9.52
N ALA A 13 -19.08 23.99 10.35
CA ALA A 13 -19.93 24.28 11.50
C ALA A 13 -19.17 25.00 12.63
N LEU A 14 -17.91 24.62 12.88
CA LEU A 14 -17.06 25.23 13.91
C LEU A 14 -16.53 26.62 13.51
N TYR A 15 -16.30 26.85 12.22
CA TYR A 15 -15.73 28.09 11.71
C TYR A 15 -16.56 28.68 10.54
N PRO A 16 -17.78 29.17 10.81
CA PRO A 16 -18.69 29.65 9.76
C PRO A 16 -18.10 30.76 8.89
N GLN A 17 -17.22 31.60 9.44
CA GLN A 17 -16.53 32.67 8.72
C GLN A 17 -15.59 32.18 7.61
N TYR A 18 -15.19 30.90 7.64
CA TYR A 18 -14.32 30.27 6.65
C TYR A 18 -15.04 29.18 5.84
N ALA A 19 -16.36 29.07 5.95
CA ALA A 19 -17.12 27.94 5.41
C ALA A 19 -16.92 27.75 3.90
N GLU A 20 -16.92 28.84 3.12
CA GLU A 20 -16.70 28.79 1.67
C GLU A 20 -15.30 28.25 1.31
N THR A 21 -14.26 28.72 1.99
CA THR A 21 -12.88 28.26 1.80
C THR A 21 -12.74 26.78 2.17
N ILE A 22 -13.31 26.37 3.32
CA ILE A 22 -13.27 24.98 3.77
C ILE A 22 -13.97 24.07 2.74
N ARG A 23 -15.14 24.49 2.23
CA ARG A 23 -15.87 23.74 1.20
C ARG A 23 -15.07 23.62 -0.09
N SER A 24 -14.41 24.69 -0.53
CA SER A 24 -13.54 24.67 -1.71
C SER A 24 -12.40 23.67 -1.54
N ASN A 25 -11.69 23.71 -0.40
CA ASN A 25 -10.58 22.80 -0.11
C ASN A 25 -11.05 21.34 0.01
N GLN A 26 -12.24 21.11 0.57
CA GLN A 26 -12.84 19.79 0.66
C GLN A 26 -13.13 19.20 -0.73
N GLU A 27 -13.68 20.00 -1.64
CA GLU A 27 -13.98 19.58 -3.01
C GLU A 27 -12.70 19.30 -3.81
N GLU A 28 -11.69 20.17 -3.69
CA GLU A 28 -10.38 19.93 -4.32
C GLU A 28 -9.75 18.62 -3.81
N SER A 29 -9.76 18.41 -2.49
CA SER A 29 -9.23 17.19 -1.88
C SER A 29 -9.96 15.95 -2.41
N ARG A 30 -11.29 16.00 -2.47
CA ARG A 30 -12.12 14.91 -3.01
C ARG A 30 -11.73 14.59 -4.45
N GLN A 31 -11.59 15.60 -5.30
CA GLN A 31 -11.24 15.41 -6.71
C GLN A 31 -9.85 14.77 -6.84
N ARG A 32 -8.86 15.22 -6.06
CA ARG A 32 -7.50 14.66 -6.09
C ARG A 32 -7.47 13.19 -5.65
N TRP A 33 -8.14 12.85 -4.56
CA TRP A 33 -8.24 11.45 -4.11
C TRP A 33 -8.99 10.56 -5.11
N ALA A 34 -10.01 11.10 -5.78
CA ALA A 34 -10.79 10.34 -6.76
C ALA A 34 -9.95 10.09 -8.02
N SER A 35 -9.19 11.09 -8.45
CA SER A 35 -8.23 10.98 -9.54
C SER A 35 -7.16 9.92 -9.24
N LEU A 36 -6.57 9.95 -8.04
CA LEU A 36 -5.57 8.95 -7.61
C LEU A 36 -6.14 7.53 -7.62
N LYS A 37 -7.34 7.34 -7.05
CA LYS A 37 -8.02 6.03 -7.06
C LYS A 37 -8.28 5.54 -8.48
N ASN A 38 -8.90 6.38 -9.32
CA ASN A 38 -9.24 5.99 -10.69
C ASN A 38 -7.98 5.69 -11.52
N ARG A 39 -6.93 6.50 -11.39
CA ARG A 39 -5.63 6.27 -12.06
C ARG A 39 -5.04 4.93 -11.66
N THR A 40 -5.09 4.60 -10.37
CA THR A 40 -4.56 3.35 -9.83
C THR A 40 -5.37 2.15 -10.32
N GLU A 41 -6.70 2.20 -10.22
CA GLU A 41 -7.57 1.11 -10.69
C GLU A 41 -7.41 0.86 -12.19
N LEU A 42 -7.32 1.92 -13.01
CA LEU A 42 -7.08 1.79 -14.45
C LEU A 42 -5.73 1.12 -14.75
N ALA A 43 -4.68 1.46 -13.98
CA ALA A 43 -3.37 0.85 -14.13
C ALA A 43 -3.39 -0.64 -13.73
N LEU A 44 -4.09 -0.98 -12.65
CA LEU A 44 -4.22 -2.37 -12.18
C LEU A 44 -5.00 -3.25 -13.17
N LEU A 45 -6.00 -2.70 -13.86
CA LEU A 45 -6.74 -3.43 -14.91
C LEU A 45 -5.88 -3.87 -16.10
N GLN A 46 -4.68 -3.29 -16.27
CA GLN A 46 -3.75 -3.67 -17.34
C GLN A 46 -2.81 -4.81 -16.93
N LEU A 47 -2.85 -5.24 -15.67
CA LEU A 47 -1.98 -6.29 -15.14
C LEU A 47 -2.64 -7.66 -15.25
N GLU A 48 -1.84 -8.69 -15.59
CA GLU A 48 -2.28 -10.07 -15.50
C GLU A 48 -2.16 -10.56 -14.05
N ASP A 49 -3.31 -10.70 -13.38
CA ASP A 49 -3.55 -11.30 -12.06
C ASP A 49 -2.34 -11.26 -11.07
N PRO A 50 -1.98 -10.08 -10.55
CA PRO A 50 -0.79 -9.93 -9.72
C PRO A 50 -0.94 -10.64 -8.38
N GLN A 51 -0.07 -11.64 -8.14
CA GLN A 51 0.04 -12.34 -6.86
C GLN A 51 0.99 -11.60 -5.92
N LEU A 52 0.46 -11.16 -4.78
CA LEU A 52 1.21 -10.48 -3.71
C LEU A 52 1.48 -11.43 -2.54
N PHE A 53 2.51 -11.13 -1.76
CA PHE A 53 2.72 -11.69 -0.42
C PHE A 53 3.03 -10.54 0.54
N ALA A 54 2.68 -10.67 1.82
CA ALA A 54 2.90 -9.59 2.77
C ALA A 54 3.64 -10.04 4.03
N LEU A 55 4.63 -9.26 4.46
CA LEU A 55 5.36 -9.44 5.72
C LEU A 55 4.78 -8.60 6.86
N ALA A 56 3.69 -7.88 6.57
CA ALA A 56 2.99 -6.95 7.43
C ALA A 56 1.48 -7.05 7.14
N ASP A 57 0.62 -6.87 8.14
CA ASP A 57 -0.84 -7.02 8.00
C ASP A 57 -1.58 -5.67 7.83
N GLU A 58 -0.89 -4.55 8.05
CA GLU A 58 -1.43 -3.19 7.95
C GLU A 58 -2.01 -2.86 6.58
N PHE A 59 -1.50 -3.48 5.50
CA PHE A 59 -1.93 -3.21 4.14
C PHE A 59 -3.14 -4.03 3.68
N THR A 60 -3.78 -4.79 4.58
CA THR A 60 -4.94 -5.63 4.24
C THR A 60 -6.12 -4.81 3.71
N TYR A 61 -6.37 -3.62 4.26
CA TYR A 61 -7.41 -2.74 3.72
C TYR A 61 -7.03 -2.19 2.35
N LEU A 62 -5.77 -1.77 2.18
CA LEU A 62 -5.26 -1.24 0.92
C LEU A 62 -5.37 -2.28 -0.20
N SER A 63 -4.85 -3.48 0.01
CA SER A 63 -4.88 -4.54 -1.01
C SER A 63 -6.30 -4.94 -1.37
N ARG A 64 -7.19 -5.07 -0.37
CA ARG A 64 -8.60 -5.37 -0.59
C ARG A 64 -9.32 -4.29 -1.38
N ASP A 65 -9.13 -3.02 -1.04
CA ASP A 65 -9.80 -1.90 -1.72
C ASP A 65 -9.33 -1.75 -3.17
N LEU A 66 -8.10 -2.16 -3.47
CA LEU A 66 -7.54 -2.19 -4.83
C LEU A 66 -7.88 -3.47 -5.61
N GLY A 67 -8.57 -4.44 -4.99
CA GLY A 67 -8.87 -5.74 -5.60
C GLY A 67 -7.64 -6.61 -5.83
N LEU A 68 -6.54 -6.37 -5.10
CA LEU A 68 -5.30 -7.12 -5.20
C LEU A 68 -5.35 -8.37 -4.33
N TYR A 69 -4.90 -9.50 -4.89
CA TYR A 69 -4.86 -10.75 -4.16
C TYR A 69 -3.52 -10.93 -3.43
N VAL A 70 -3.61 -11.16 -2.12
CA VAL A 70 -2.45 -11.50 -1.27
C VAL A 70 -2.48 -13.00 -1.01
N ALA A 71 -1.55 -13.73 -1.62
CA ALA A 71 -1.43 -15.18 -1.55
C ALA A 71 -1.04 -15.69 -0.15
N GLY A 72 -0.42 -14.85 0.67
CA GLY A 72 -0.07 -15.21 2.04
C GLY A 72 0.52 -14.07 2.84
N TYR A 73 0.56 -14.29 4.15
CA TYR A 73 1.13 -13.39 5.13
C TYR A 73 2.20 -14.12 5.95
N PHE A 74 3.28 -13.43 6.27
CA PHE A 74 4.28 -13.91 7.23
C PHE A 74 4.75 -12.75 8.11
N VAL A 75 3.97 -12.45 9.14
CA VAL A 75 4.17 -11.31 10.02
C VAL A 75 5.07 -11.71 11.18
N LYS A 76 6.33 -11.27 11.14
CA LYS A 76 7.34 -11.58 12.15
C LYS A 76 8.41 -10.50 12.18
N GLN A 77 8.81 -10.07 13.38
CA GLN A 77 9.91 -9.12 13.55
C GLN A 77 11.22 -9.74 13.08
N ASP A 78 12.01 -9.00 12.31
CA ASP A 78 13.26 -9.45 11.71
C ASP A 78 14.21 -10.18 12.69
N ILE A 79 14.30 -9.68 13.93
CA ILE A 79 15.15 -10.25 14.99
C ILE A 79 14.77 -11.68 15.38
N ASP A 80 13.52 -12.08 15.12
CA ASP A 80 13.01 -13.40 15.47
C ASP A 80 13.21 -14.42 14.34
N TRP A 81 13.65 -13.99 13.15
CA TRP A 81 13.82 -14.87 11.99
C TRP A 81 14.99 -15.83 12.18
N ASN A 82 14.82 -17.05 11.70
CA ASN A 82 15.84 -18.06 11.63
C ASN A 82 15.95 -18.66 10.21
N GLU A 83 16.89 -19.58 10.01
CA GLU A 83 17.14 -20.20 8.71
C GLU A 83 15.90 -20.90 8.11
N ALA A 84 15.08 -21.54 8.95
CA ALA A 84 13.86 -22.21 8.49
C ALA A 84 12.82 -21.21 7.98
N ASP A 85 12.76 -20.00 8.55
CA ASP A 85 11.87 -18.94 8.10
C ASP A 85 12.25 -18.43 6.69
N TYR A 86 13.55 -18.31 6.40
CA TYR A 86 14.01 -17.91 5.06
C TYR A 86 13.68 -18.97 4.00
N VAL A 87 13.84 -20.26 4.36
CA VAL A 87 13.47 -21.38 3.49
C VAL A 87 11.96 -21.39 3.25
N TYR A 88 11.17 -21.20 4.31
CA TYR A 88 9.71 -21.09 4.21
C TYR A 88 9.28 -19.93 3.32
N LEU A 89 9.81 -18.73 3.53
CA LEU A 89 9.49 -17.56 2.71
C LEU A 89 9.76 -17.85 1.24
N ARG A 90 10.94 -18.37 0.91
CA ARG A 90 11.30 -18.68 -0.47
C ARG A 90 10.33 -19.67 -1.11
N ALA A 91 10.02 -20.76 -0.41
CA ALA A 91 9.08 -21.78 -0.89
C ALA A 91 7.66 -21.22 -1.07
N ALA A 92 7.20 -20.38 -0.15
CA ALA A 92 5.88 -19.75 -0.25
C ALA A 92 5.77 -18.83 -1.48
N LEU A 93 6.80 -18.00 -1.73
CA LEU A 93 6.85 -17.10 -2.88
C LEU A 93 6.92 -17.87 -4.21
N GLU A 94 7.76 -18.91 -4.29
CA GLU A 94 7.89 -19.76 -5.48
C GLU A 94 6.58 -20.51 -5.79
N SER A 95 5.94 -21.08 -4.76
CA SER A 95 4.70 -21.86 -4.89
C SER A 95 3.51 -21.00 -5.36
N ALA A 96 3.41 -19.76 -4.90
CA ALA A 96 2.35 -18.84 -5.28
C ALA A 96 2.63 -18.08 -6.58
N GLY A 97 3.86 -18.18 -7.13
CA GLY A 97 4.29 -17.35 -8.26
C GLY A 97 4.32 -15.86 -7.92
N THR A 98 4.48 -15.51 -6.65
CA THR A 98 4.45 -14.14 -6.14
C THR A 98 5.51 -13.28 -6.81
N LYS A 99 5.11 -12.10 -7.30
CA LYS A 99 6.02 -11.13 -7.92
C LYS A 99 6.42 -10.00 -6.98
N VAL A 100 5.55 -9.64 -6.05
CA VAL A 100 5.75 -8.52 -5.14
C VAL A 100 5.49 -8.94 -3.70
N VAL A 101 6.42 -8.57 -2.82
CA VAL A 101 6.35 -8.75 -1.39
C VAL A 101 6.18 -7.38 -0.72
N LEU A 102 5.08 -7.20 0.00
CA LEU A 102 4.80 -5.98 0.75
C LEU A 102 5.42 -6.02 2.14
N HIS A 103 5.99 -4.90 2.55
CA HIS A 103 6.40 -4.67 3.94
C HIS A 103 6.21 -3.21 4.34
N LYS A 104 6.26 -2.93 5.64
CA LYS A 104 6.12 -1.56 6.20
C LYS A 104 7.43 -0.92 6.64
N TRP A 105 8.51 -1.69 6.66
CA TRP A 105 9.86 -1.20 6.87
C TRP A 105 10.85 -1.93 5.98
N GLU A 106 12.06 -1.41 5.88
CA GLU A 106 13.15 -2.08 5.17
C GLU A 106 13.63 -3.27 6.01
N PRO A 107 13.42 -4.54 5.57
CA PRO A 107 13.81 -5.69 6.36
C PRO A 107 15.33 -5.89 6.31
N SER A 108 15.83 -6.88 7.04
CA SER A 108 17.22 -7.29 7.08
C SER A 108 17.67 -7.91 5.74
N ASP A 109 18.98 -7.86 5.47
CA ASP A 109 19.55 -8.37 4.22
C ASP A 109 19.24 -9.86 3.95
N PRO A 110 19.21 -10.77 4.94
CA PRO A 110 18.81 -12.16 4.71
C PRO A 110 17.38 -12.30 4.16
N ILE A 111 16.42 -11.51 4.68
CA ILE A 111 15.04 -11.51 4.19
C ILE A 111 15.00 -11.00 2.73
N LYS A 112 15.69 -9.88 2.44
CA LYS A 112 15.78 -9.36 1.06
C LYS A 112 16.44 -10.36 0.11
N GLN A 113 17.42 -11.13 0.58
CA GLN A 113 18.05 -12.16 -0.22
C GLN A 113 17.10 -13.31 -0.52
N ALA A 114 16.31 -13.77 0.46
CA ALA A 114 15.30 -14.80 0.26
C ALA A 114 14.21 -14.37 -0.75
N ILE A 115 13.74 -13.11 -0.66
CA ILE A 115 12.78 -12.53 -1.62
C ILE A 115 13.35 -12.52 -3.04
N ARG A 116 14.58 -12.00 -3.21
CA ARG A 116 15.24 -11.95 -4.53
C ARG A 116 15.53 -13.33 -5.09
N ALA A 117 15.92 -14.28 -4.25
CA ALA A 117 16.18 -15.66 -4.67
C ALA A 117 14.92 -16.36 -5.20
N ALA A 118 13.74 -16.00 -4.70
CA ALA A 118 12.44 -16.46 -5.22
C ALA A 118 12.00 -15.73 -6.51
N GLY A 119 12.77 -14.75 -6.99
CA GLY A 119 12.40 -13.93 -8.16
C GLY A 119 11.32 -12.88 -7.87
N ALA A 120 11.04 -12.59 -6.60
CA ALA A 120 10.11 -11.55 -6.19
C ALA A 120 10.85 -10.24 -5.88
N ARG A 121 10.09 -9.13 -5.84
CA ARG A 121 10.58 -7.81 -5.46
C ARG A 121 9.97 -7.37 -4.14
N LEU A 122 10.77 -6.73 -3.29
CA LEU A 122 10.28 -6.08 -2.08
C LEU A 122 9.72 -4.70 -2.45
N VAL A 123 8.55 -4.36 -1.89
CA VAL A 123 7.99 -3.01 -1.88
C VAL A 123 7.73 -2.64 -0.44
N VAL A 124 8.38 -1.57 0.01
CA VAL A 124 8.13 -0.98 1.33
C VAL A 124 7.13 0.14 1.16
N LEU A 125 6.01 0.05 1.87
CA LEU A 125 4.96 1.06 1.90
C LEU A 125 4.96 1.75 3.26
N ASP A 126 4.73 3.05 3.27
CA ASP A 126 4.47 3.79 4.50
C ASP A 126 3.06 3.45 5.03
N THR A 127 2.88 3.20 6.32
CA THR A 127 1.55 3.00 6.92
C THR A 127 0.76 4.32 7.02
N LEU A 128 1.45 5.45 6.85
CA LEU A 128 0.95 6.82 6.89
C LEU A 128 0.37 7.22 8.26
N GLU A 129 0.55 6.40 9.29
CA GLU A 129 0.02 6.64 10.64
C GLU A 129 0.51 7.95 11.26
N THR A 130 1.73 8.36 10.92
CA THR A 130 2.35 9.59 11.42
C THR A 130 2.48 10.68 10.35
N SER A 131 1.90 10.48 9.16
CA SER A 131 2.07 11.40 8.03
C SER A 131 1.14 12.60 8.12
N SER A 132 1.69 13.81 7.94
CA SER A 132 0.92 15.05 7.75
C SER A 132 0.49 15.27 6.30
N ALA A 133 1.06 14.52 5.35
CA ALA A 133 0.84 14.64 3.91
C ALA A 133 0.20 13.36 3.34
N LEU A 134 -0.97 12.99 3.87
CA LEU A 134 -1.61 11.70 3.62
C LEU A 134 -1.83 11.39 2.12
N LEU A 135 -2.25 12.38 1.33
CA LEU A 135 -2.50 12.19 -0.10
C LEU A 135 -1.19 11.95 -0.87
N GLU A 136 -0.15 12.73 -0.58
CA GLU A 136 1.16 12.59 -1.24
C GLU A 136 1.83 11.28 -0.86
N GLY A 137 1.77 10.88 0.42
CA GLY A 137 2.28 9.59 0.85
C GLY A 137 1.50 8.41 0.26
N SER A 138 0.17 8.55 0.10
CA SER A 138 -0.64 7.53 -0.59
C SER A 138 -0.29 7.44 -2.07
N GLU A 139 -0.07 8.59 -2.73
CA GLU A 139 0.37 8.63 -4.12
C GLU A 139 1.73 7.93 -4.29
N GLN A 140 2.70 8.22 -3.42
CA GLN A 140 4.01 7.57 -3.41
C GLN A 140 3.90 6.05 -3.21
N ASN A 141 3.11 5.60 -2.24
CA ASN A 141 2.87 4.18 -1.99
C ASN A 141 2.27 3.47 -3.22
N LEU A 142 1.24 4.07 -3.82
CA LEU A 142 0.56 3.50 -4.97
C LEU A 142 1.45 3.48 -6.22
N ASP A 143 2.23 4.54 -6.45
CA ASP A 143 3.18 4.59 -7.56
C ASP A 143 4.30 3.55 -7.38
N ALA A 144 4.82 3.36 -6.16
CA ALA A 144 5.82 2.33 -5.86
C ALA A 144 5.26 0.92 -6.09
N LEU A 145 4.03 0.65 -5.65
CA LEU A 145 3.36 -0.62 -5.87
C LEU A 145 3.13 -0.90 -7.35
N LEU A 146 2.58 0.07 -8.09
CA LEU A 146 2.33 -0.06 -9.53
C LEU A 146 3.63 -0.29 -10.31
N ALA A 147 4.69 0.44 -9.99
CA ALA A 147 5.98 0.26 -10.63
C ALA A 147 6.54 -1.16 -10.42
N ALA A 148 6.39 -1.72 -9.22
CA ALA A 148 6.83 -3.07 -8.92
C ALA A 148 6.00 -4.14 -9.64
N LEU A 149 4.70 -3.90 -9.78
CA LEU A 149 3.76 -4.80 -10.46
C LEU A 149 3.89 -4.78 -11.99
N GLN A 150 4.24 -3.63 -12.58
CA GLN A 150 4.42 -3.47 -14.02
C GLN A 150 5.80 -3.91 -14.52
N ALA A 151 6.75 -4.08 -13.62
CA ALA A 151 8.10 -4.48 -13.98
C ALA A 151 8.12 -5.94 -14.50
N PRO A 152 8.81 -6.21 -15.62
CA PRO A 152 8.82 -7.52 -16.27
C PRO A 152 9.51 -8.61 -15.45
#